data_AF-A0A1Q5QTY2-F1
#
_entry.id   AF-A0A1Q5QTY2-F1
#
_cell.length_a   1.000
_cell.length_b   1.000
_cell.length_c   1.000
_cell.angle_alpha   90.00
_cell.angle_beta   90.00
_cell.angle_gamma   90.00
#
_symmetry.space_group_name_H-M   'P 1'
#
loop_
_entity.id
_entity.type
_entity.pdbx_description
1 polymer ?
#
loop_
_entity_poly.entity_id
_entity_poly.type
_entity_poly.pdbx_seq_one_letter_code
_entity_poly.pdbx_strand_id
1 'polypeptide(L)'
;TLAQSLAVDFVFAAGCYTVNGKNGSIGYSNVGLTAEYATCDNAGAQTGPFNPLFSIVRQYASQAPVRDSVKVDVAPGRYLVRFRREDAELAGTAGSNSVLWAGLRSFLKGNNSFPDVSTIAIRLKASQSTQGSYKFGVLGTRKVPVWNGAAFVTQASRNPAWAFLDAVTSGQYGSGLSIAKVDFNAVVNHAAGCDARGDTFDYRFTTAVAV
;
A
#
# COMPACT_ATOMS: atom_id res chain seq x y z
N THR A 1 5.45 -2.59 15.97
CA THR A 1 5.66 -2.84 14.53
C THR A 1 7.13 -2.69 14.22
N LEU A 2 7.71 -3.59 13.42
CA LEU A 2 9.15 -3.62 13.10
C LEU A 2 9.37 -3.33 11.61
N ALA A 3 10.50 -2.71 11.26
CA ALA A 3 10.88 -2.44 9.87
C ALA A 3 11.40 -3.71 9.20
N GLN A 4 10.90 -4.03 8.01
CA GLN A 4 11.34 -5.16 7.16
C GLN A 4 12.09 -4.69 5.90
N SER A 5 12.04 -3.40 5.59
CA SER A 5 12.83 -2.80 4.53
C SER A 5 13.18 -1.37 4.91
N LEU A 6 14.33 -0.91 4.43
CA LEU A 6 14.79 0.48 4.52
C LEU A 6 14.92 1.04 3.12
N ALA A 7 14.51 2.28 2.91
CA ALA A 7 14.80 3.01 1.68
C ALA A 7 15.49 4.33 1.99
N VAL A 8 16.63 4.56 1.35
CA VAL A 8 17.37 5.82 1.40
C VAL A 8 17.03 6.59 0.12
N ASP A 9 16.49 7.79 0.30
CA ASP A 9 16.12 8.69 -0.78
C ASP A 9 17.18 9.78 -0.89
N PHE A 10 17.67 10.02 -2.11
CA PHE A 10 18.69 11.03 -2.37
C PHE A 10 18.39 11.80 -3.64
N VAL A 11 18.89 13.03 -3.71
CA VAL A 11 18.64 13.94 -4.81
C VAL A 11 19.91 14.66 -5.25
N PHE A 12 20.11 14.68 -6.56
CA PHE A 12 21.10 15.53 -7.24
C PHE A 12 20.38 16.82 -7.64
N ALA A 13 20.26 17.76 -6.69
CA ALA A 13 19.37 18.93 -6.84
C ALA A 13 19.80 19.88 -7.97
N ALA A 14 21.11 20.01 -8.21
CA ALA A 14 21.67 20.78 -9.33
C ALA A 14 21.90 19.92 -10.59
N GLY A 15 21.32 18.73 -10.64
CA GLY A 15 21.65 17.70 -11.63
C GLY A 15 22.97 16.99 -11.32
N CYS A 16 23.28 16.00 -12.15
CA CYS A 16 24.50 15.20 -12.08
C CYS A 16 25.07 15.05 -13.50
N TYR A 17 26.18 15.73 -13.76
CA TYR A 17 26.80 15.84 -15.09
C TYR A 17 28.20 16.47 -15.03
N THR A 18 29.00 16.26 -16.07
CA THR A 18 30.25 17.00 -16.31
C THR A 18 30.08 18.01 -17.44
N VAL A 19 30.87 19.08 -17.45
CA VAL A 19 30.98 20.04 -18.57
C VAL A 19 32.36 19.94 -19.19
N ASN A 20 32.42 19.72 -20.50
CA ASN A 20 33.69 19.72 -21.23
C ASN A 20 34.19 21.17 -21.41
N GLY A 21 35.40 21.47 -20.90
CA GLY A 21 35.95 22.83 -20.93
C GLY A 21 36.30 23.39 -22.31
N LYS A 22 36.35 22.57 -23.37
CA LYS A 22 36.66 23.02 -24.74
C LYS A 22 35.43 23.41 -25.55
N ASN A 23 34.33 22.67 -25.39
CA ASN A 23 33.13 22.81 -26.24
C ASN A 23 31.83 22.96 -25.43
N GLY A 24 31.89 22.98 -24.10
CA GLY A 24 30.73 23.09 -23.21
C GLY A 24 29.81 21.87 -23.22
N SER A 25 30.18 20.77 -23.88
CA SER A 25 29.30 19.61 -24.03
C SER A 25 29.07 18.91 -22.69
N ILE A 26 27.83 18.48 -22.44
CA ILE A 26 27.44 17.76 -21.24
C ILE A 26 27.87 16.29 -21.33
N GLY A 27 28.51 15.80 -20.27
CA GLY A 27 28.97 14.42 -20.14
C GLY A 27 28.46 13.75 -18.86
N TYR A 28 28.80 12.47 -18.73
CA TYR A 28 28.43 11.67 -17.57
C TYR A 28 29.30 11.99 -16.35
N SER A 29 28.66 12.25 -15.22
CA SER A 29 29.29 12.29 -13.91
C SER A 29 28.93 11.03 -13.11
N ASN A 30 29.89 10.50 -12.36
CA ASN A 30 29.73 9.33 -11.50
C ASN A 30 29.75 9.76 -10.03
N VAL A 31 28.90 9.15 -9.22
CA VAL A 31 28.86 9.35 -7.76
C VAL A 31 28.69 7.99 -7.07
N GLY A 32 29.71 7.58 -6.34
CA GLY A 32 29.71 6.48 -5.40
C GLY A 32 28.96 6.85 -4.13
N LEU A 33 28.03 5.99 -3.74
CA LEU A 33 27.12 6.17 -2.61
C LEU A 33 27.10 4.91 -1.76
N THR A 34 27.32 5.08 -0.46
CA THR A 34 27.26 3.99 0.52
C THR A 34 26.27 4.33 1.61
N ALA A 35 25.39 3.38 1.92
CA ALA A 35 24.59 3.39 3.12
C ALA A 35 24.96 2.20 4.00
N GLU A 36 24.93 2.42 5.30
CA GLU A 36 25.12 1.39 6.31
C GLU A 36 24.02 1.50 7.36
N TYR A 37 23.74 0.39 8.04
CA TYR A 37 22.70 0.31 9.05
C TYR A 37 23.18 -0.43 10.30
N ALA A 38 22.68 -0.04 11.47
CA ALA A 38 22.95 -0.69 12.76
C ALA A 38 21.65 -0.90 13.52
N THR A 39 21.54 -1.96 14.32
CA THR A 39 20.36 -2.16 15.19
C THR A 39 20.32 -1.12 16.30
N CYS A 40 19.13 -0.75 16.75
CA CYS A 40 18.94 0.08 17.94
C CYS A 40 17.81 -0.42 18.84
N ASP A 41 17.82 0.02 20.09
CA ASP A 41 16.79 -0.28 21.08
C ASP A 41 15.55 0.62 20.94
N ASN A 42 14.62 0.52 21.90
CA ASN A 42 13.40 1.32 21.90
C ASN A 42 13.64 2.81 22.17
N ALA A 43 14.77 3.17 22.80
CA ALA A 43 15.18 4.55 23.06
C ALA A 43 16.02 5.12 21.91
N GLY A 44 16.35 4.33 20.89
CA GLY A 44 17.18 4.72 19.76
C GLY A 44 18.68 4.58 20.01
N ALA A 45 19.09 3.96 21.12
CA ALA A 45 20.50 3.68 21.39
C ALA A 45 20.99 2.54 20.50
N GLN A 46 22.17 2.70 19.91
CA GLN A 46 22.78 1.69 19.03
C GLN A 46 23.11 0.42 19.81
N THR A 47 22.69 -0.74 19.30
CA THR A 47 22.91 -2.06 19.94
C THR A 47 23.84 -2.99 19.15
N GLY A 48 24.17 -2.66 17.91
CA GLY A 48 25.06 -3.45 17.05
C GLY A 48 25.99 -2.57 16.21
N PRO A 49 26.99 -3.15 15.54
CA PRO A 49 27.85 -2.40 14.62
C PRO A 49 27.08 -1.96 13.37
N PHE A 50 27.60 -0.94 12.68
CA PHE A 50 27.15 -0.61 11.33
C PHE A 50 27.57 -1.71 10.36
N ASN A 51 26.62 -2.18 9.56
CA ASN A 51 26.81 -3.13 8.47
C ASN A 51 26.43 -2.47 7.14
N PRO A 52 27.03 -2.88 6.00
CA PRO A 52 26.64 -2.37 4.69
C PRO A 52 25.14 -2.60 4.42
N LEU A 53 24.43 -1.52 4.07
CA LEU A 53 23.07 -1.59 3.53
C LEU A 53 23.12 -1.69 2.00
N PHE A 54 23.89 -0.79 1.38
CA PHE A 54 24.25 -0.85 -0.04
C PHE A 54 25.51 -0.04 -0.32
N SER A 55 26.20 -0.38 -1.41
CA SER A 55 27.28 0.40 -2.00
C SER A 55 27.09 0.40 -3.51
N ILE A 56 26.84 1.56 -4.10
CA ILE A 56 26.46 1.70 -5.51
C ILE A 56 27.17 2.88 -6.15
N VAL A 57 27.28 2.85 -7.48
CA VAL A 57 27.66 4.01 -8.28
C VAL A 57 26.45 4.46 -9.09
N ARG A 58 26.20 5.77 -9.09
CA ARG A 58 25.20 6.40 -9.94
C ARG A 58 25.86 7.26 -11.00
N GLN A 59 25.37 7.13 -12.22
CA GLN A 59 25.91 7.83 -13.38
C GLN A 59 24.78 8.57 -14.09
N TYR A 60 24.96 9.87 -14.34
CA TYR A 60 24.00 10.70 -15.06
C TYR A 60 24.72 11.73 -15.93
N ALA A 61 24.06 12.15 -17.01
CA ALA A 61 24.44 13.28 -17.85
C ALA A 61 23.25 14.25 -17.95
N SER A 62 22.77 14.72 -16.80
CA SER A 62 21.58 15.56 -16.69
C SER A 62 21.84 16.81 -15.88
N GLN A 63 21.54 17.97 -16.45
CA GLN A 63 21.52 19.25 -15.73
C GLN A 63 20.22 19.49 -14.95
N ALA A 64 19.16 18.73 -15.25
CA ALA A 64 17.92 18.76 -14.49
C ALA A 64 18.07 17.98 -13.17
N PRO A 65 17.34 18.35 -12.10
CA PRO A 65 17.37 17.65 -10.82
C PRO A 65 17.00 16.17 -10.99
N VAL A 66 17.82 15.28 -10.43
CA VAL A 66 17.59 13.82 -10.46
C VAL A 66 17.27 13.34 -9.05
N ARG A 67 16.14 12.66 -8.89
CA ARG A 67 15.72 12.02 -7.63
C ARG A 67 15.81 10.51 -7.79
N ASP A 68 16.42 9.83 -6.84
CA ASP A 68 16.51 8.38 -6.83
C ASP A 68 16.39 7.83 -5.40
N SER A 69 16.07 6.55 -5.31
CA SER A 69 15.84 5.84 -4.06
C SER A 69 16.38 4.42 -4.17
N VAL A 70 17.05 3.97 -3.11
CA VAL A 70 17.49 2.58 -2.99
C VAL A 70 16.75 1.94 -1.83
N LYS A 71 15.95 0.92 -2.13
CA LYS A 71 15.23 0.11 -1.14
C LYS A 71 15.94 -1.23 -0.97
N VAL A 72 16.22 -1.60 0.27
CA VAL A 72 16.83 -2.87 0.65
C VAL A 72 15.97 -3.55 1.72
N ASP A 73 15.69 -4.83 1.54
CA ASP A 73 15.01 -5.64 2.55
C ASP A 73 16.00 -6.00 3.67
N VAL A 74 15.53 -5.92 4.91
CA VAL A 74 16.30 -6.19 6.13
C VAL A 74 15.50 -7.10 7.04
N ALA A 75 16.16 -7.76 8.00
CA ALA A 75 15.44 -8.49 9.04
C ALA A 75 14.46 -7.56 9.77
N PRO A 76 13.35 -8.08 10.33
CA PRO A 76 12.45 -7.27 11.14
C PRO A 76 13.17 -6.65 12.35
N GLY A 77 13.29 -5.32 12.39
CA GLY A 77 14.00 -4.64 13.48
C GLY A 77 13.78 -3.13 13.56
N ARG A 78 14.56 -2.50 14.45
CA ARG A 78 14.73 -1.04 14.54
C ARG A 78 16.18 -0.72 14.18
N TYR A 79 16.37 0.33 13.39
CA TYR A 79 17.65 0.59 12.75
C TYR A 79 18.04 2.07 12.79
N LEU A 80 19.33 2.31 13.01
CA LEU A 80 20.02 3.53 12.65
C LEU A 80 20.59 3.37 11.25
N VAL A 81 20.58 4.45 10.47
CA VAL A 81 21.14 4.45 9.10
C VAL A 81 22.09 5.62 8.98
N ARG A 82 23.22 5.39 8.33
CA ARG A 82 24.14 6.45 7.89
C ARG A 82 24.33 6.34 6.38
N PHE A 83 24.51 7.49 5.75
CA PHE A 83 24.62 7.60 4.30
C PHE A 83 25.72 8.58 3.95
N ARG A 84 26.59 8.21 3.02
CA ARG A 84 27.71 9.04 2.58
C ARG A 84 27.97 8.85 1.09
N ARG A 85 28.52 9.91 0.48
CA ARG A 85 29.20 9.83 -0.81
C ARG A 85 30.63 9.34 -0.61
N GLU A 86 31.17 8.63 -1.60
CA GLU A 86 32.55 8.14 -1.59
C GLU A 86 33.52 9.05 -2.35
N ASP A 87 33.02 9.82 -3.32
CA ASP A 87 33.86 10.60 -4.22
C ASP A 87 33.90 12.09 -3.85
N ALA A 88 34.98 12.76 -4.25
CA ALA A 88 35.11 14.21 -4.14
C ALA A 88 34.09 14.97 -5.01
N GLU A 89 33.77 16.19 -4.58
CA GLU A 89 32.95 17.11 -5.38
C GLU A 89 33.70 17.58 -6.63
N LEU A 90 32.98 17.75 -7.75
CA LEU A 90 33.55 18.33 -8.95
C LEU A 90 34.00 19.77 -8.69
N ALA A 91 35.19 20.13 -9.16
CA ALA A 91 35.74 21.46 -8.96
C ALA A 91 35.16 22.50 -9.93
N GLY A 92 34.80 23.68 -9.40
CA GLY A 92 34.51 24.87 -10.20
C GLY A 92 33.41 24.69 -11.24
N THR A 93 33.73 24.95 -12.51
CA THR A 93 32.79 24.89 -13.64
C THR A 93 32.73 23.52 -14.33
N ALA A 94 33.37 22.49 -13.76
CA ALA A 94 33.47 21.16 -14.35
C ALA A 94 32.15 20.37 -14.37
N GLY A 95 31.09 20.89 -13.76
CA GLY A 95 29.76 20.28 -13.69
C GLY A 95 29.23 20.20 -12.27
N SER A 96 28.23 19.34 -12.05
CA SER A 96 27.63 19.10 -10.74
C SER A 96 27.62 17.60 -10.45
N ASN A 97 28.02 17.22 -9.24
CA ASN A 97 27.85 15.88 -8.69
C ASN A 97 27.42 15.90 -7.22
N SER A 98 26.84 17.02 -6.78
CA SER A 98 26.39 17.21 -5.40
C SER A 98 25.14 16.39 -5.13
N VAL A 99 25.15 15.65 -4.01
CA VAL A 99 24.07 14.77 -3.58
C VAL A 99 23.57 15.22 -2.22
N LEU A 100 22.25 15.28 -2.07
CA LEU A 100 21.59 15.57 -0.81
C LEU A 100 20.82 14.35 -0.34
N TRP A 101 20.93 14.01 0.94
CA TRP A 101 20.05 13.04 1.57
C TRP A 101 18.64 13.66 1.68
N ALA A 102 17.71 13.13 0.89
CA ALA A 102 16.34 13.63 0.82
C ALA A 102 15.42 13.01 1.88
N GLY A 103 15.63 11.74 2.25
CA GLY A 103 14.82 11.09 3.27
C GLY A 103 15.25 9.67 3.60
N LEU A 104 14.80 9.18 4.76
CA LEU A 104 14.88 7.79 5.16
C LEU A 104 13.46 7.27 5.37
N ARG A 105 13.12 6.17 4.70
CA ARG A 105 11.82 5.50 4.86
C ARG A 105 12.05 4.10 5.41
N SER A 106 11.19 3.70 6.34
CA SER A 106 11.07 2.31 6.77
C SER A 106 9.74 1.74 6.31
N PHE A 107 9.76 0.47 5.91
CA PHE A 107 8.55 -0.26 5.55
C PHE A 107 8.27 -1.23 6.69
N LEU A 108 7.15 -1.02 7.37
CA LEU A 108 6.76 -1.85 8.50
C LEU A 108 5.95 -3.05 7.99
N LYS A 109 6.24 -4.26 8.48
CA LYS A 109 5.32 -5.39 8.34
C LYS A 109 4.38 -5.36 9.53
N GLY A 110 3.19 -4.80 9.35
CA GLY A 110 2.07 -4.97 10.27
C GLY A 110 1.15 -6.07 9.78
N ASN A 111 0.32 -6.61 10.67
CA ASN A 111 -0.90 -7.27 10.23
C ASN A 111 -1.76 -6.19 9.55
N ASN A 112 -1.70 -6.10 8.22
CA ASN A 112 -2.68 -5.35 7.43
C ASN A 112 -3.98 -6.17 7.34
N SER A 113 -4.48 -6.61 8.49
CA SER A 113 -5.77 -7.26 8.59
C SER A 113 -6.77 -6.16 8.95
N PHE A 114 -7.67 -5.90 8.01
CA PHE A 114 -8.88 -5.14 8.27
C PHE A 114 -9.99 -6.18 8.34
N PRO A 115 -10.19 -6.83 9.50
CA PRO A 115 -11.28 -7.79 9.63
C PRO A 115 -12.59 -7.10 9.27
N ASP A 116 -13.55 -7.88 8.78
CA ASP A 116 -14.92 -7.41 8.59
C ASP A 116 -15.15 -6.37 7.48
N VAL A 117 -14.10 -6.02 6.71
CA VAL A 117 -14.21 -5.12 5.55
C VAL A 117 -13.48 -5.66 4.33
N SER A 118 -14.05 -5.41 3.16
CA SER A 118 -13.39 -5.69 1.87
C SER A 118 -12.45 -4.54 1.51
N THR A 119 -11.14 -4.81 1.49
CA THR A 119 -10.13 -3.82 1.09
C THR A 119 -9.60 -4.07 -0.31
N ILE A 120 -9.34 -3.00 -1.07
CA ILE A 120 -8.66 -3.07 -2.37
C ILE A 120 -7.40 -2.22 -2.31
N ALA A 121 -6.27 -2.83 -2.66
CA ALA A 121 -5.00 -2.12 -2.83
C ALA A 121 -4.84 -1.70 -4.29
N ILE A 122 -4.64 -0.40 -4.53
CA ILE A 122 -4.41 0.15 -5.87
C ILE A 122 -2.99 0.72 -5.92
N ARG A 123 -2.25 0.38 -6.97
CA ARG A 123 -0.96 0.99 -7.29
C ARG A 123 -1.11 1.86 -8.54
N LEU A 124 -0.93 3.17 -8.37
CA LEU A 124 -1.00 4.15 -9.47
C LEU A 124 0.35 4.84 -9.65
N LYS A 125 0.71 5.13 -10.91
CA LYS A 125 1.90 5.93 -11.22
C LYS A 125 1.64 7.37 -10.76
N ALA A 126 2.57 7.99 -10.04
CA ALA A 126 2.39 9.34 -9.47
C ALA A 126 2.07 10.42 -10.51
N SER A 127 2.53 10.26 -11.75
CA SER A 127 2.21 11.17 -12.87
C SER A 127 0.77 11.03 -13.40
N GLN A 128 0.07 9.97 -13.00
CA GLN A 128 -1.34 9.75 -13.31
C GLN A 128 -2.15 10.17 -12.08
N SER A 129 -2.71 11.39 -12.13
CA SER A 129 -3.33 12.03 -10.97
C SER A 129 -4.49 11.20 -10.40
N THR A 130 -4.63 11.23 -9.07
CA THR A 130 -5.82 10.76 -8.36
C THR A 130 -6.91 11.83 -8.26
N GLN A 131 -7.06 12.72 -9.25
CA GLN A 131 -8.20 13.64 -9.33
C GLN A 131 -9.44 12.89 -9.89
N GLY A 132 -10.24 12.09 -9.16
CA GLY A 132 -10.44 11.89 -7.74
C GLY A 132 -10.54 10.40 -7.38
N SER A 133 -10.59 10.13 -6.07
CA SER A 133 -10.99 8.83 -5.50
C SER A 133 -12.34 8.31 -6.03
N TYR A 134 -13.18 9.18 -6.58
CA TYR A 134 -14.47 8.85 -7.20
C TYR A 134 -14.39 8.15 -8.57
N LYS A 135 -13.23 8.09 -9.23
CA LYS A 135 -13.09 7.42 -10.55
C LYS A 135 -12.89 5.91 -10.44
N PHE A 136 -12.71 5.37 -9.24
CA PHE A 136 -12.60 3.95 -8.99
C PHE A 136 -13.84 3.47 -8.23
N GLY A 137 -14.53 2.49 -8.81
CA GLY A 137 -15.70 1.87 -8.21
C GLY A 137 -15.62 0.35 -8.36
N VAL A 138 -16.30 -0.34 -7.45
CA VAL A 138 -16.41 -1.80 -7.49
C VAL A 138 -17.87 -2.14 -7.71
N LEU A 139 -18.16 -2.91 -8.76
CA LEU A 139 -19.44 -3.59 -8.90
C LEU A 139 -19.36 -4.88 -8.09
N GLY A 140 -19.67 -4.76 -6.79
CA GLY A 140 -19.60 -5.87 -5.85
C GLY A 140 -20.97 -6.52 -5.66
N THR A 141 -21.03 -7.85 -5.78
CA THR A 141 -22.17 -8.63 -5.29
C THR A 141 -21.86 -9.14 -3.89
N ARG A 142 -22.78 -8.92 -2.96
CA ARG A 142 -22.63 -9.38 -1.58
C ARG A 142 -22.65 -10.91 -1.53
N LYS A 143 -21.78 -11.48 -0.70
CA LYS A 143 -21.88 -12.88 -0.30
C LYS A 143 -22.71 -12.98 0.98
N VAL A 144 -23.79 -13.74 0.95
CA VAL A 144 -24.68 -13.99 2.09
C VAL A 144 -24.86 -15.49 2.29
N PRO A 145 -25.19 -15.96 3.50
CA PRO A 145 -25.61 -17.34 3.72
C PRO A 145 -26.93 -17.61 2.98
N VAL A 146 -26.92 -18.62 2.11
CA VAL A 146 -28.10 -19.06 1.36
C VAL A 146 -28.40 -20.52 1.71
N TRP A 147 -29.65 -20.84 2.00
CA TRP A 147 -30.05 -22.24 2.22
C TRP A 147 -30.16 -22.97 0.88
N ASN A 148 -29.44 -24.09 0.75
CA ASN A 148 -29.43 -24.90 -0.48
C ASN A 148 -30.34 -26.15 -0.42
N GLY A 149 -31.18 -26.27 0.62
CA GLY A 149 -32.00 -27.46 0.88
C GLY A 149 -31.43 -28.39 1.94
N ALA A 150 -30.14 -28.27 2.28
CA ALA A 150 -29.48 -29.11 3.29
C ALA A 150 -28.61 -28.32 4.28
N ALA A 151 -27.97 -27.24 3.84
CA ALA A 151 -27.11 -26.40 4.65
C ALA A 151 -27.13 -24.94 4.18
N PHE A 152 -26.69 -24.03 5.05
CA PHE A 152 -26.34 -22.67 4.64
C PHE A 152 -24.99 -22.67 3.92
N VAL A 153 -24.96 -22.09 2.72
CA VAL A 153 -23.74 -21.89 1.93
C VAL A 153 -23.56 -20.41 1.68
N THR A 154 -22.41 -19.87 2.08
CA THR A 154 -22.06 -18.48 1.78
C THR A 154 -21.74 -18.34 0.30
N GLN A 155 -22.60 -17.65 -0.44
CA GLN A 155 -22.44 -17.44 -1.87
C GLN A 155 -22.88 -16.04 -2.29
N ALA A 156 -22.44 -15.61 -3.47
CA ALA A 156 -22.91 -14.36 -4.06
C ALA A 156 -24.40 -14.49 -4.38
N SER A 157 -25.24 -13.60 -3.86
CA SER A 157 -26.67 -13.62 -4.11
C SER A 157 -27.22 -12.20 -4.22
N ARG A 158 -28.18 -12.03 -5.14
CA ARG A 158 -28.96 -10.80 -5.32
C ARG A 158 -30.41 -10.97 -4.86
N ASN A 159 -30.79 -12.13 -4.32
CA ASN A 159 -32.16 -12.41 -3.91
C ASN A 159 -32.49 -11.64 -2.60
N PRO A 160 -33.59 -10.87 -2.56
CA PRO A 160 -33.95 -10.03 -1.42
C PRO A 160 -34.21 -10.84 -0.13
N ALA A 161 -34.75 -12.05 -0.22
CA ALA A 161 -35.08 -12.86 0.95
C ALA A 161 -33.83 -13.26 1.74
N TRP A 162 -32.75 -13.65 1.04
CA TRP A 162 -31.48 -13.98 1.68
C TRP A 162 -30.78 -12.75 2.24
N ALA A 163 -30.89 -11.60 1.56
CA ALA A 163 -30.37 -10.33 2.08
C ALA A 163 -31.08 -9.91 3.38
N PHE A 164 -32.40 -10.10 3.46
CA PHE A 164 -33.18 -9.87 4.67
C PHE A 164 -32.75 -10.80 5.81
N LEU A 165 -32.71 -12.12 5.56
CA LEU A 165 -32.32 -13.10 6.58
C LEU A 165 -30.94 -12.78 7.17
N ASP A 166 -29.99 -12.45 6.31
CA ASP A 166 -28.64 -12.10 6.70
C ASP A 166 -28.58 -10.78 7.50
N ALA A 167 -29.37 -9.76 7.13
CA ALA A 167 -29.48 -8.52 7.89
C ALA A 167 -30.07 -8.72 9.30
N VAL A 168 -30.99 -9.67 9.45
CA VAL A 168 -31.60 -9.98 10.76
C VAL A 168 -30.70 -10.84 11.64
N THR A 169 -30.00 -11.81 11.05
CA THR A 169 -29.28 -12.86 11.79
C THR A 169 -27.79 -12.57 11.99
N SER A 170 -27.16 -11.75 11.14
CA SER A 170 -25.75 -11.43 11.27
C SER A 170 -25.47 -10.68 12.57
N GLY A 171 -24.59 -11.22 13.40
CA GLY A 171 -24.09 -10.54 14.61
C GLY A 171 -23.02 -9.49 14.33
N GLN A 172 -22.49 -9.42 13.10
CA GLN A 172 -21.39 -8.52 12.74
C GLN A 172 -21.90 -7.16 12.26
N TYR A 173 -22.98 -7.14 11.48
CA TYR A 173 -23.51 -5.94 10.82
C TYR A 173 -25.04 -5.90 10.78
N GLY A 174 -25.70 -6.88 11.40
CA GLY A 174 -27.14 -7.01 11.46
C GLY A 174 -27.65 -6.96 12.89
N SER A 175 -28.88 -7.45 13.10
CA SER A 175 -29.51 -7.47 14.43
C SER A 175 -29.04 -8.61 15.34
N GLY A 176 -28.24 -9.55 14.83
CA GLY A 176 -27.72 -10.69 15.60
C GLY A 176 -28.80 -11.61 16.19
N LEU A 177 -30.02 -11.62 15.64
CA LEU A 177 -31.10 -12.45 16.15
C LEU A 177 -30.83 -13.92 15.82
N SER A 178 -31.09 -14.79 16.80
CA SER A 178 -31.06 -16.24 16.56
C SER A 178 -32.07 -16.61 15.48
N ILE A 179 -31.70 -17.55 14.60
CA ILE A 179 -32.59 -18.06 13.54
C ILE A 179 -33.90 -18.63 14.10
N ALA A 180 -33.92 -19.09 15.35
CA ALA A 180 -35.12 -19.55 16.04
C ALA A 180 -36.18 -18.45 16.27
N LYS A 181 -35.79 -17.18 16.18
CA LYS A 181 -36.68 -16.01 16.26
C LYS A 181 -37.16 -15.53 14.88
N VAL A 182 -36.75 -16.21 13.81
CA VAL A 182 -37.14 -15.90 12.43
C VAL A 182 -38.02 -17.03 11.93
N ASP A 183 -39.10 -16.69 11.23
CA ASP A 183 -39.86 -17.70 10.47
C ASP A 183 -39.04 -18.14 9.25
N PHE A 184 -38.13 -19.08 9.47
CA PHE A 184 -37.20 -19.56 8.47
C PHE A 184 -37.91 -20.15 7.25
N ASN A 185 -39.00 -20.90 7.45
CA ASN A 185 -39.73 -21.51 6.34
C ASN A 185 -40.40 -20.46 5.46
N ALA A 186 -40.96 -19.41 6.05
CA ALA A 186 -41.50 -18.28 5.29
C ALA A 186 -40.41 -17.60 4.44
N VAL A 187 -39.21 -17.41 4.99
CA VAL A 187 -38.07 -16.84 4.25
C VAL A 187 -37.64 -17.75 3.08
N VAL A 188 -37.52 -19.06 3.29
CA VAL A 188 -37.16 -20.01 2.23
C VAL A 188 -38.20 -20.00 1.10
N ASN A 189 -39.49 -20.02 1.45
CA ASN A 189 -40.57 -19.95 0.47
C ASN A 189 -40.57 -18.62 -0.29
N HIS A 190 -40.32 -17.52 0.41
CA HIS A 190 -40.19 -16.20 -0.22
C HIS A 190 -38.99 -16.14 -1.17
N ALA A 191 -37.84 -16.70 -0.76
CA ALA A 191 -36.64 -16.77 -1.59
C ALA A 191 -36.90 -17.52 -2.90
N ALA A 192 -37.54 -18.70 -2.83
CA ALA A 192 -37.91 -19.47 -4.01
C ALA A 192 -38.87 -18.69 -4.93
N GLY A 193 -39.83 -17.97 -4.35
CA GLY A 193 -40.72 -17.08 -5.09
C GLY A 193 -40.00 -15.93 -5.79
N CYS A 194 -39.00 -15.33 -5.13
CA CYS A 194 -38.15 -14.29 -5.71
C CYS A 194 -37.30 -14.84 -6.86
N ASP A 195 -36.71 -16.02 -6.72
CA ASP A 195 -35.94 -16.65 -7.79
C ASP A 195 -36.83 -16.96 -9.00
N ALA A 196 -38.05 -17.46 -8.78
CA ALA A 196 -39.00 -17.76 -9.85
C ALA A 196 -39.45 -16.52 -10.65
N ARG A 197 -39.54 -15.35 -9.99
CA ARG A 197 -39.88 -14.07 -10.63
C ARG A 197 -38.68 -13.30 -11.17
N GLY A 198 -37.47 -13.66 -10.74
CA GLY A 198 -36.25 -12.91 -11.04
C GLY A 198 -36.09 -11.63 -10.21
N ASP A 199 -36.67 -11.59 -9.01
CA ASP A 199 -36.57 -10.43 -8.11
C ASP A 199 -35.12 -10.26 -7.61
N THR A 200 -34.63 -9.02 -7.61
CA THR A 200 -33.28 -8.69 -7.15
C THR A 200 -33.27 -7.48 -6.22
N PHE A 201 -32.29 -7.44 -5.30
CA PHE A 201 -32.06 -6.32 -4.40
C PHE A 201 -30.58 -5.91 -4.43
N ASP A 202 -30.31 -4.77 -5.07
CA ASP A 202 -28.97 -4.21 -5.25
C ASP A 202 -28.84 -2.82 -4.62
N TYR A 203 -29.37 -2.66 -3.41
CA TYR A 203 -29.23 -1.41 -2.68
C TYR A 203 -28.02 -1.43 -1.74
N ARG A 204 -27.32 -0.29 -1.67
CA ARG A 204 -26.21 -0.09 -0.73
C ARG A 204 -26.63 0.89 0.35
N PHE A 205 -26.65 0.42 1.59
CA PHE A 205 -26.79 1.28 2.76
C PHE A 205 -25.52 2.10 2.96
N THR A 206 -25.65 3.42 3.01
CA THR A 206 -24.54 4.36 3.23
C THR A 206 -24.50 4.92 4.65
N THR A 207 -25.57 4.71 5.41
CA THR A 207 -25.70 5.10 6.82
C THR A 207 -26.25 3.92 7.63
N ALA A 208 -25.98 3.91 8.93
CA ALA A 208 -26.58 2.92 9.82
C ALA A 208 -28.11 3.07 9.79
N VAL A 209 -28.81 1.96 9.59
CA VAL A 209 -30.27 1.92 9.71
C VAL A 209 -30.57 1.86 11.21
N ALA A 210 -31.31 2.84 11.72
CA ALA A 210 -31.75 2.82 13.10
C ALA A 210 -32.65 1.59 13.32
N VAL A 211 -32.30 0.77 14.33
CA VAL A 211 -33.07 -0.40 14.76
C VAL A 211 -34.06 0.02 15.84
#